data_AF-J3CH28-F1
#
_entry.id   AF-J3CH28-F1
#
_cell.length_a   1.000
_cell.length_b   1.000
_cell.length_c   1.000
_cell.angle_alpha   90.00
_cell.angle_beta   90.00
_cell.angle_gamma   90.00
#
_symmetry.space_group_name_H-M   'P 1'
#
loop_
_entity.id
_entity.type
_entity.pdbx_description
1 polymer ?
#
loop_
_entity_poly.entity_id
_entity_poly.type
_entity_poly.pdbx_seq_one_letter_code
_entity_poly.pdbx_strand_id
1 'polypeptide(L)'
;MSTISLIIIALGVAVSIFFTFGFIRGVRNAIAAIRSTEPAGKMPENGHWASIAIVFSLSIFVIAGIGYDYRFIYAGPLLVLVTAAGTALAFFIEKRPS
;
A
#
# COMPACT_ATOMS: atom_id res chain seq x y z
N MET A 1 -16.10 -22.51 2.57
CA MET A 1 -15.14 -21.45 2.20
C MET A 1 -13.90 -22.09 1.61
N SER A 2 -13.35 -21.54 0.52
CA SER A 2 -12.09 -22.04 -0.06
C SER A 2 -10.91 -21.68 0.87
N THR A 3 -9.92 -22.56 0.98
CA THR A 3 -8.66 -22.32 1.74
C THR A 3 -8.00 -21.01 1.32
N ILE A 4 -8.07 -20.68 0.02
CA ILE A 4 -7.53 -19.44 -0.55
C ILE A 4 -8.24 -18.21 0.03
N SER A 5 -9.57 -18.28 0.18
CA SER A 5 -10.36 -17.19 0.76
C SER A 5 -10.01 -16.96 2.24
N LEU A 6 -9.80 -18.03 3.01
CA LEU A 6 -9.36 -17.93 4.41
C LEU A 6 -7.99 -17.28 4.53
N ILE A 7 -7.05 -17.67 3.67
CA ILE A 7 -5.70 -17.08 3.62
C ILE A 7 -5.78 -15.58 3.31
N ILE A 8 -6.55 -15.19 2.29
CA ILE A 8 -6.73 -13.78 1.91
C ILE A 8 -7.32 -12.96 3.06
N ILE A 9 -8.32 -13.50 3.77
CA ILE A 9 -8.94 -12.82 4.91
C ILE A 9 -7.93 -12.65 6.04
N ALA A 10 -7.20 -13.71 6.41
CA ALA A 10 -6.19 -13.66 7.47
C ALA A 10 -5.07 -12.67 7.15
N LEU A 11 -4.56 -12.69 5.91
CA LEU A 11 -3.60 -11.70 5.42
C LEU A 11 -4.19 -10.30 5.39
N GLY A 12 -5.46 -10.14 5.02
CA GLY A 12 -6.20 -8.88 5.07
C GLY A 12 -6.16 -8.25 6.45
N VAL A 13 -6.54 -9.03 7.47
CA VAL A 13 -6.49 -8.56 8.86
C VAL A 13 -5.06 -8.17 9.25
N ALA A 14 -4.06 -9.01 8.97
CA ALA A 14 -2.66 -8.73 9.32
C ALA A 14 -2.13 -7.46 8.63
N VAL A 15 -2.38 -7.30 7.33
CA VAL A 15 -1.94 -6.14 6.54
C VAL A 15 -2.69 -4.88 6.97
N SER A 16 -3.98 -4.96 7.28
CA SER A 16 -4.73 -3.81 7.81
C SER A 16 -4.13 -3.33 9.13
N ILE A 17 -3.81 -4.23 10.06
CA ILE A 17 -3.15 -3.88 11.32
C ILE A 17 -1.79 -3.22 11.05
N PHE A 18 -0.98 -3.82 10.16
CA PHE A 18 0.33 -3.28 9.78
C PHE A 18 0.21 -1.88 9.18
N PHE A 19 -0.76 -1.66 8.29
CA PHE A 19 -1.07 -0.37 7.70
C PHE A 19 -1.50 0.65 8.74
N THR A 20 -2.37 0.28 9.69
CA THR A 20 -2.78 1.17 10.78
C THR A 20 -1.57 1.64 11.60
N PHE A 21 -0.65 0.75 11.96
CA PHE A 21 0.56 1.15 12.69
C PHE A 21 1.50 2.04 11.88
N GLY A 22 1.70 1.72 10.60
CA GLY A 22 2.47 2.57 9.68
C GLY A 22 1.86 3.96 9.57
N PHE A 23 0.54 4.04 9.34
CA PHE A 23 -0.19 5.29 9.24
C PHE A 23 -0.10 6.13 10.52
N ILE A 24 -0.29 5.53 11.71
CA ILE A 24 -0.13 6.23 12.99
C ILE A 24 1.29 6.81 13.13
N ARG A 25 2.32 6.04 12.75
CA ARG A 25 3.71 6.52 12.77
C ARG A 25 3.92 7.67 11.79
N GLY A 26 3.43 7.56 10.56
CA GLY A 26 3.52 8.60 9.53
C GLY A 26 2.84 9.89 9.98
N VAL A 27 1.62 9.81 10.51
CA VAL A 27 0.90 10.97 11.06
C VAL A 27 1.66 11.62 12.20
N ARG A 28 2.22 10.84 13.13
CA ARG A 28 3.04 11.38 14.22
C ARG A 28 4.29 12.09 13.70
N ASN A 29 4.95 11.53 12.68
CA ASN A 29 6.11 12.14 12.05
C ASN A 29 5.73 13.45 11.33
N ALA A 30 4.61 13.47 10.60
CA ALA A 30 4.12 14.68 9.93
C ALA A 30 3.76 15.79 10.92
N ILE A 31 3.11 15.45 12.05
CA ILE A 31 2.83 16.42 13.12
C ILE A 31 4.13 16.95 13.74
N ALA A 32 5.14 16.10 13.94
CA ALA A 32 6.45 16.52 14.43
C ALA A 32 7.14 17.47 13.43
N ALA A 33 7.10 17.14 12.13
CA ALA A 33 7.66 17.97 11.05
C ALA A 33 7.03 19.37 11.00
N ILE A 34 5.70 19.48 11.22
CA ILE A 34 5.01 20.79 11.26
C ILE A 34 5.40 21.60 12.49
N ARG A 35 5.72 20.94 13.60
CA ARG A 35 6.15 21.59 14.85
C ARG A 35 7.62 21.99 14.83
N SER A 36 8.46 21.24 14.13
CA SER A 36 9.82 21.67 13.83
C SER A 36 9.76 22.78 12.77
N THR A 37 10.45 23.89 12.98
CA THR A 37 10.64 24.95 11.97
C THR A 37 11.52 24.51 10.79
N GLU A 38 11.63 23.20 10.53
CA GLU A 38 12.37 22.67 9.39
C GLU A 38 11.63 22.99 8.10
N PRO A 39 12.33 23.50 7.06
CA PRO A 39 11.73 23.70 5.76
C PRO A 39 11.24 22.36 5.22
N ALA A 40 10.00 22.33 4.73
CA ALA A 40 9.45 21.14 4.09
C ALA A 40 10.46 20.58 3.08
N GLY A 41 10.91 19.35 3.32
CA GLY A 41 11.86 18.68 2.43
C GLY A 41 11.33 18.70 1.00
N LYS A 42 12.21 18.97 0.02
CA LYS A 42 11.82 19.01 -1.39
C LYS A 42 11.11 17.71 -1.76
N MET A 43 9.84 17.81 -2.15
CA MET A 43 9.09 16.67 -2.65
C MET A 43 9.77 16.21 -3.95
N PRO A 44 10.24 14.95 -4.05
CA PRO A 44 10.85 14.47 -5.28
C PRO A 44 9.79 14.44 -6.38
N GLU A 45 9.84 15.41 -7.32
CA GLU A 45 8.87 15.55 -8.42
C GLU A 45 8.94 14.38 -9.44
N ASN A 46 10.04 13.63 -9.47
CA ASN A 46 10.41 12.78 -10.60
C ASN A 46 10.59 11.30 -10.23
N GLY A 47 9.68 10.72 -9.42
CA GLY A 47 9.95 9.42 -8.78
C GLY A 47 9.15 8.20 -9.26
N HIS A 48 7.84 8.34 -9.51
CA HIS A 48 6.95 7.18 -9.34
C HIS A 48 5.96 6.92 -10.49
N TRP A 49 6.04 7.67 -11.60
CA TRP A 49 5.15 7.51 -12.75
C TRP A 49 5.18 6.09 -13.34
N ALA A 50 6.38 5.49 -13.45
CA ALA A 50 6.53 4.13 -13.94
C ALA A 50 5.85 3.11 -13.01
N SER A 51 6.03 3.25 -11.70
CA SER A 51 5.41 2.38 -10.71
C SER A 51 3.88 2.50 -10.72
N ILE A 52 3.36 3.72 -10.85
CA ILE A 52 1.92 3.98 -10.97
C ILE A 52 1.37 3.33 -12.24
N ALA A 53 2.04 3.51 -13.39
CA ALA A 53 1.62 2.91 -14.65
C ALA A 53 1.57 1.37 -14.56
N ILE A 54 2.58 0.74 -13.95
CA ILE A 54 2.63 -0.72 -13.75
C ILE A 54 1.46 -1.20 -12.89
N VAL A 55 1.21 -0.57 -11.74
CA VAL A 55 0.13 -0.97 -10.83
C VAL A 55 -1.24 -0.76 -11.48
N PHE A 56 -1.40 0.32 -12.24
CA PHE A 56 -2.62 0.59 -13.00
C PHE A 56 -2.86 -0.47 -14.09
N SER A 57 -1.85 -0.79 -14.90
CA SER A 57 -1.95 -1.84 -15.92
C SER A 57 -2.26 -3.21 -15.30
N LEU A 58 -1.59 -3.58 -14.20
CA LEU A 58 -1.87 -4.81 -13.45
C LEU A 58 -3.33 -4.89 -13.00
N SER A 59 -3.89 -3.78 -12.51
CA SER A 59 -5.29 -3.72 -12.10
C SER A 59 -6.25 -3.98 -13.27
N ILE A 60 -5.97 -3.41 -14.44
CA ILE A 60 -6.75 -3.66 -15.67
C ILE A 60 -6.71 -5.15 -16.05
N PHE A 61 -5.52 -5.77 -16.07
CA PHE A 61 -5.39 -7.19 -16.41
C PHE A 61 -6.09 -8.11 -15.43
N VAL A 62 -6.04 -7.80 -14.13
CA VAL A 62 -6.76 -8.57 -13.11
C VAL A 62 -8.27 -8.49 -13.32
N ILE A 63 -8.81 -7.29 -13.58
CA ILE A 63 -10.25 -7.10 -13.82
C ILE A 63 -10.69 -7.81 -15.11
N ALA A 64 -9.95 -7.62 -16.21
CA ALA A 64 -10.25 -8.26 -17.48
C ALA A 64 -10.15 -9.79 -17.40
N GLY A 65 -9.18 -10.30 -16.64
CA GLY A 65 -8.96 -11.74 -16.41
C GLY A 65 -10.13 -12.44 -15.72
N ILE A 66 -10.94 -11.73 -14.91
CA ILE A 66 -12.15 -12.29 -14.29
C ILE A 66 -13.15 -12.78 -15.34
N GLY A 67 -13.22 -12.11 -16.50
CA GLY A 67 -14.09 -12.52 -17.60
C GLY A 67 -13.60 -13.78 -18.33
N TYR A 68 -12.35 -14.18 -18.13
CA TYR A 68 -11.73 -15.35 -18.77
C TYR A 68 -11.69 -16.57 -17.85
N ASP A 69 -11.26 -16.40 -16.59
CA ASP A 69 -11.23 -17.47 -15.58
C ASP A 69 -11.66 -16.93 -14.21
N TYR A 70 -12.58 -17.63 -13.55
CA TYR A 70 -13.10 -17.26 -12.23
C TYR A 70 -12.02 -17.15 -11.15
N ARG A 71 -10.86 -17.79 -11.32
CA ARG A 71 -9.73 -17.72 -10.37
C ARG A 71 -9.12 -16.33 -10.25
N PHE A 72 -9.25 -15.48 -11.27
CA PHE A 72 -8.76 -14.09 -11.22
C PHE A 72 -9.51 -13.24 -10.19
N ILE A 73 -10.65 -13.70 -9.67
CA ILE A 73 -11.36 -13.02 -8.57
C ILE A 73 -10.50 -12.88 -7.30
N TYR A 74 -9.50 -13.75 -7.11
CA TYR A 74 -8.58 -13.70 -5.98
C TYR A 74 -7.36 -12.81 -6.23
N ALA A 75 -7.04 -12.49 -7.48
CA ALA A 75 -5.90 -11.65 -7.82
C ALA A 75 -6.11 -10.19 -7.39
N GLY A 76 -7.35 -9.69 -7.45
CA GLY A 76 -7.70 -8.33 -6.98
C GLY A 76 -7.40 -8.14 -5.49
N PRO A 77 -7.96 -8.97 -4.60
CA PRO A 77 -7.63 -8.96 -3.18
C PRO A 77 -6.13 -9.06 -2.89
N LEU A 78 -5.40 -9.94 -3.58
CA LEU A 78 -3.95 -10.05 -3.41
C LEU A 78 -3.22 -8.75 -3.80
N LEU A 79 -3.65 -8.08 -4.88
CA LEU A 79 -3.08 -6.81 -5.31
C LEU A 79 -3.27 -5.70 -4.25
N VAL A 80 -4.45 -5.66 -3.63
CA VAL A 80 -4.76 -4.74 -2.53
C VAL A 80 -3.86 -5.01 -1.32
N LEU A 81 -3.65 -6.28 -0.95
CA LEU A 81 -2.78 -6.66 0.17
C LEU A 81 -1.34 -6.20 -0.04
N VAL A 82 -0.78 -6.44 -1.24
CA VAL A 82 0.58 -6.03 -1.57
C VAL A 82 0.71 -4.50 -1.53
N THR A 83 -0.27 -3.78 -2.08
CA THR A 83 -0.27 -2.31 -2.09
C THR A 83 -0.37 -1.74 -0.67
N ALA A 84 -1.26 -2.26 0.16
CA ALA A 84 -1.42 -1.84 1.54
C ALA A 84 -0.17 -2.17 2.39
N ALA A 85 0.45 -3.33 2.19
CA ALA A 85 1.70 -3.67 2.87
C ALA A 85 2.87 -2.76 2.43
N GLY A 86 2.99 -2.48 1.12
CA GLY A 86 4.03 -1.59 0.60
C GLY A 86 3.90 -0.15 1.10
N THR A 87 2.69 0.38 1.12
CA THR A 87 2.41 1.73 1.66
C THR A 87 2.66 1.80 3.17
N ALA A 88 2.25 0.80 3.92
CA ALA A 88 2.57 0.69 5.35
C ALA A 88 4.08 0.71 5.60
N LEU A 89 4.84 -0.09 4.85
CA LEU A 89 6.29 -0.19 4.94
C LEU A 89 6.97 1.16 4.64
N ALA A 90 6.45 1.93 3.67
CA ALA A 90 6.97 3.26 3.36
C ALA A 90 6.90 4.21 4.59
N PHE A 91 5.80 4.20 5.35
CA PHE A 91 5.69 4.98 6.59
C PHE A 91 6.67 4.55 7.69
N PHE A 92 7.12 3.29 7.69
CA PHE A 92 8.14 2.82 8.63
C PHE A 92 9.55 3.21 8.23
N ILE A 93 9.85 3.19 6.93
CA ILE A 93 11.16 3.57 6.37
C ILE A 93 11.36 5.08 6.40
N GLU A 94 10.27 5.86 6.36
CA GLU A 94 10.30 7.31 6.51
C GLU A 94 11.08 7.70 7.77
N LYS A 95 12.16 8.48 7.56
CA LYS A 95 13.00 8.99 8.63
C LYS A 95 12.20 9.99 9.45
N ARG A 96 12.34 9.92 10.77
CA ARG A 96 11.76 10.96 11.64
C ARG A 96 12.42 12.30 11.31
N PRO A 97 11.66 13.38 11.17
CA PRO A 97 12.22 14.73 11.16
C PRO A 97 12.97 14.92 12.50
N SER A 98 14.21 15.38 12.43
CA SER A 98 15.12 15.55 13.57
C SER A 98 14.99 16.92 14.19
#